data_AF-A0A7J5BMG8-F1
#
_entry.id   AF-A0A7J5BMG8-F1
#
_cell.length_a   1.000
_cell.length_b   1.000
_cell.length_c   1.000
_cell.angle_alpha   90.00
_cell.angle_beta   90.00
_cell.angle_gamma   90.00
#
_symmetry.space_group_name_H-M   'P 1'
#
loop_
_entity.id
_entity.type
_entity.pdbx_description
1 polymer ?
#
loop_
_entity_poly.entity_id
_entity_poly.type
_entity_poly.pdbx_seq_one_letter_code
_entity_poly.pdbx_strand_id
1 'polypeptide(L)'
;MRSDKTARNYHAGLCLAATLHWLTSAFSNTAYENHGRLHDGGLDTMLDALYDAWQTDRAAGRSTLMIAANGEAVSELNQRARTDLIEAGRVEADGVPLHDGTAAGVRDLVVTRRNERRLSTGWSWVKNGDRWQVTRRFEDGSLAVRRLGKGDRPHGKALVLTASYVSEEVELGYASTVHRAQGMTVDTVHALIDPLKAARELLYVALTRGRLSNHAYVIQPDPHEVEPHLDQPDEMTRIEQLARVLARSDADLAATETLKLEVDRHASLPVLLAEYDLLAHEAQTDRWAALLDVAPFSENVADDVFTSPYYEHLEGALARHEAAGHDVTTTLAALAPMIAPGEDQADPAAVLAKRVDHATTSLAGGRTRPRRVGGLIPTPAEPIPDSPRHVRRAVCWCQPALSTGSLRA
;
A
#
# COMPACT_ATOMS: atom_id res chain seq x y z
N MET A 1 13.65 -31.19 -8.42
CA MET A 1 13.83 -30.28 -7.27
C MET A 1 13.91 -28.78 -7.59
N ARG A 2 14.28 -28.33 -8.81
CA ARG A 2 14.23 -26.88 -9.17
C ARG A 2 12.82 -26.36 -9.52
N SER A 3 11.95 -27.20 -10.11
CA SER A 3 10.57 -26.84 -10.51
C SER A 3 9.68 -26.38 -9.34
N ASP A 4 9.78 -27.05 -8.21
CA ASP A 4 8.96 -26.84 -7.01
C ASP A 4 9.35 -25.58 -6.18
N LYS A 5 10.54 -25.02 -6.41
CA LYS A 5 10.96 -23.71 -5.86
C LYS A 5 10.31 -22.56 -6.62
N THR A 6 10.24 -22.66 -7.94
CA THR A 6 9.59 -21.66 -8.80
C THR A 6 8.10 -21.59 -8.50
N ALA A 7 7.40 -22.74 -8.49
CA ALA A 7 5.96 -22.79 -8.21
C ALA A 7 5.58 -22.16 -6.85
N ARG A 8 6.37 -22.43 -5.79
CA ARG A 8 6.14 -21.86 -4.45
C ARG A 8 6.46 -20.38 -4.34
N ASN A 9 7.39 -19.85 -5.13
CA ASN A 9 7.67 -18.42 -5.20
C ASN A 9 6.63 -17.68 -6.04
N TYR A 10 6.13 -18.31 -7.11
CA TYR A 10 5.00 -17.79 -7.89
C TYR A 10 3.72 -17.71 -7.06
N HIS A 11 3.42 -18.74 -6.26
CA HIS A 11 2.22 -18.74 -5.42
C HIS A 11 2.28 -17.69 -4.31
N ALA A 12 3.47 -17.44 -3.75
CA ALA A 12 3.70 -16.38 -2.78
C ALA A 12 3.52 -14.97 -3.37
N GLY A 13 4.04 -14.77 -4.59
CA GLY A 13 3.82 -13.53 -5.34
C GLY A 13 2.36 -13.30 -5.69
N LEU A 14 1.63 -14.36 -6.07
CA LEU A 14 0.19 -14.31 -6.34
C LEU A 14 -0.63 -14.00 -5.09
N CYS A 15 -0.30 -14.58 -3.93
CA CYS A 15 -0.99 -14.27 -2.68
C CYS A 15 -0.78 -12.82 -2.25
N LEU A 16 0.46 -12.33 -2.30
CA LEU A 16 0.75 -10.93 -1.97
C LEU A 16 0.08 -9.96 -2.96
N ALA A 17 0.12 -10.26 -4.26
CA ALA A 17 -0.52 -9.43 -5.29
C ALA A 17 -2.05 -9.44 -5.19
N ALA A 18 -2.67 -10.60 -4.91
CA ALA A 18 -4.11 -10.71 -4.71
C ALA A 18 -4.56 -9.96 -3.45
N THR A 19 -3.79 -10.04 -2.36
CA THR A 19 -4.04 -9.23 -1.16
C THR A 19 -3.92 -7.74 -1.47
N LEU A 20 -2.83 -7.32 -2.12
CA LEU A 20 -2.59 -5.90 -2.41
C LEU A 20 -3.68 -5.34 -3.33
N HIS A 21 -4.09 -6.12 -4.34
CA HIS A 21 -5.18 -5.75 -5.25
C HIS A 21 -6.52 -5.62 -4.51
N TRP A 22 -6.83 -6.55 -3.60
CA TRP A 22 -8.04 -6.49 -2.77
C TRP A 22 -8.05 -5.25 -1.85
N LEU A 23 -6.90 -4.94 -1.23
CA LEU A 23 -6.75 -3.77 -0.34
C LEU A 23 -6.81 -2.43 -1.09
N THR A 24 -6.38 -2.39 -2.37
CA THR A 24 -6.26 -1.15 -3.15
C THR A 24 -7.45 -0.87 -4.07
N SER A 25 -8.23 -1.88 -4.44
CA SER A 25 -9.30 -1.75 -5.45
C SER A 25 -10.70 -1.52 -4.87
N ALA A 26 -10.80 -1.03 -3.62
CA ALA A 26 -12.06 -0.71 -2.94
C ALA A 26 -13.19 -1.71 -3.25
N PHE A 27 -12.97 -2.98 -2.85
CA PHE A 27 -13.96 -4.05 -2.96
C PHE A 27 -14.42 -4.44 -4.37
N SER A 28 -13.62 -4.18 -5.41
CA SER A 28 -13.69 -5.05 -6.58
C SER A 28 -12.92 -6.35 -6.31
N ASN A 29 -13.63 -7.42 -5.91
CA ASN A 29 -13.50 -8.79 -6.45
C ASN A 29 -13.59 -9.95 -5.44
N THR A 30 -14.53 -10.84 -5.74
CA THR A 30 -14.46 -12.31 -5.89
C THR A 30 -13.18 -13.08 -5.49
N ALA A 31 -11.96 -12.57 -5.59
CA ALA A 31 -10.75 -13.40 -5.40
C ALA A 31 -10.52 -13.85 -3.94
N TYR A 32 -10.65 -12.99 -2.94
CA TYR A 32 -10.38 -13.39 -1.53
C TYR A 32 -11.50 -14.29 -0.98
N GLU A 33 -12.73 -14.04 -1.41
CA GLU A 33 -13.91 -14.88 -1.12
C GLU A 33 -13.83 -16.23 -1.84
N ASN A 34 -13.48 -16.25 -3.14
CA ASN A 34 -13.37 -17.49 -3.93
C ASN A 34 -12.26 -18.43 -3.44
N HIS A 35 -11.25 -17.90 -2.72
CA HIS A 35 -10.19 -18.70 -2.12
C HIS A 35 -10.48 -19.10 -0.66
N GLY A 36 -11.66 -18.76 -0.11
CA GLY A 36 -12.08 -19.15 1.23
C GLY A 36 -11.19 -18.59 2.35
N ARG A 37 -10.69 -17.36 2.20
CA ARG A 37 -9.75 -16.72 3.14
C ARG A 37 -10.37 -15.68 4.07
N LEU A 38 -11.65 -15.38 3.87
CA LEU A 38 -12.44 -14.55 4.77
C LEU A 38 -13.47 -15.44 5.46
N HIS A 39 -13.51 -15.34 6.78
CA HIS A 39 -14.46 -16.04 7.65
C HIS A 39 -15.18 -14.98 8.50
N ASP A 40 -16.44 -15.23 8.85
CA ASP A 40 -17.14 -14.40 9.84
C ASP A 40 -18.06 -15.24 10.72
N GLY A 41 -18.34 -14.70 11.90
CA GLY A 41 -19.22 -15.29 12.91
C GLY A 41 -19.00 -14.67 14.28
N GLY A 42 -19.66 -15.19 15.30
CA GLY A 42 -19.44 -14.75 16.68
C GLY A 42 -17.99 -14.94 17.15
N LEU A 43 -17.60 -14.21 18.20
CA LEU A 43 -16.22 -14.19 18.72
C LEU A 43 -15.67 -15.59 18.99
N ASP A 44 -16.38 -16.40 19.77
CA ASP A 44 -15.93 -17.74 20.17
C ASP A 44 -15.76 -18.65 18.95
N THR A 45 -16.73 -18.65 18.02
CA THR A 45 -16.67 -19.42 16.77
C THR A 45 -15.46 -19.02 15.92
N MET A 46 -15.15 -17.72 15.84
CA MET A 46 -14.00 -17.22 15.08
C MET A 46 -12.67 -17.53 15.75
N LEU A 47 -12.60 -17.48 17.08
CA LEU A 47 -11.43 -17.90 17.84
C LEU A 47 -11.14 -19.40 17.64
N ASP A 48 -12.17 -20.24 17.72
CA ASP A 48 -12.03 -21.69 17.48
C ASP A 48 -11.61 -21.99 16.05
N ALA A 49 -12.27 -21.39 15.05
CA ALA A 49 -11.93 -21.60 13.64
C ALA A 49 -10.51 -21.13 13.29
N LEU A 50 -10.06 -20.02 13.88
CA LEU A 50 -8.70 -19.51 13.75
C LEU A 50 -7.68 -20.47 14.37
N TYR A 51 -7.99 -20.97 15.56
CA TYR A 51 -7.12 -21.86 16.31
C TYR A 51 -6.97 -23.22 15.62
N ASP A 52 -8.07 -23.81 15.14
CA ASP A 52 -8.08 -25.08 14.41
C ASP A 52 -7.28 -25.00 13.11
N ALA A 53 -7.42 -23.89 12.38
CA ALA A 53 -6.66 -23.66 11.15
C ALA A 53 -5.15 -23.51 11.43
N TRP A 54 -4.79 -22.80 12.49
CA TRP A 54 -3.40 -22.70 12.96
C TRP A 54 -2.85 -24.08 13.35
N GLN A 55 -3.61 -24.87 14.10
CA GLN A 55 -3.21 -26.22 14.52
C GLN A 55 -3.01 -27.14 13.31
N THR A 56 -3.91 -27.06 12.32
CA THR A 56 -3.81 -27.81 11.05
C THR A 56 -2.55 -27.45 10.27
N ASP A 57 -2.24 -26.16 10.13
CA ASP A 57 -1.02 -25.71 9.45
C ASP A 57 0.24 -26.18 10.17
N ARG A 58 0.24 -26.11 11.51
CA ARG A 58 1.35 -26.59 12.34
C ARG A 58 1.55 -28.11 12.19
N ALA A 59 0.47 -28.88 12.20
CA ALA A 59 0.51 -30.33 11.96
C ALA A 59 1.06 -30.67 10.56
N ALA A 60 0.77 -29.83 9.56
CA ALA A 60 1.36 -29.90 8.23
C ALA A 60 2.83 -29.43 8.15
N GLY A 61 3.44 -29.03 9.27
CA GLY A 61 4.83 -28.57 9.35
C GLY A 61 5.07 -27.20 8.73
N ARG A 62 4.03 -26.36 8.62
CA ARG A 62 4.13 -24.97 8.15
C ARG A 62 4.52 -24.06 9.30
N SER A 63 5.29 -23.02 8.99
CA SER A 63 5.44 -21.90 9.92
C SER A 63 4.15 -21.07 9.89
N THR A 64 3.48 -20.94 11.03
CA THR A 64 2.17 -20.28 11.14
C THR A 64 2.14 -19.34 12.33
N LEU A 65 1.37 -18.25 12.22
CA LEU A 65 1.24 -17.21 13.23
C LEU A 65 -0.22 -16.78 13.36
N MET A 66 -0.70 -16.72 14.61
CA MET A 66 -1.96 -16.07 14.93
C MET A 66 -1.74 -14.58 15.20
N ILE A 67 -2.63 -13.72 14.71
CA ILE A 67 -2.57 -12.27 14.95
C ILE A 67 -3.89 -11.78 15.55
N ALA A 68 -3.79 -10.97 16.60
CA ALA A 68 -4.94 -10.27 17.18
C ALA A 68 -4.61 -8.80 17.47
N ALA A 69 -5.64 -7.99 17.67
CA ALA A 69 -5.51 -6.54 17.88
C ALA A 69 -4.95 -6.16 19.26
N ASN A 70 -5.35 -6.89 20.31
CA ASN A 70 -5.01 -6.56 21.69
C ASN A 70 -4.15 -7.65 22.36
N GLY A 71 -3.46 -7.27 23.44
CA GLY A 71 -2.57 -8.18 24.17
C GLY A 71 -3.28 -9.28 24.94
N GLU A 72 -4.54 -9.06 25.35
CA GLU A 72 -5.35 -10.04 26.07
C GLU A 72 -5.66 -11.26 25.21
N ALA A 73 -6.22 -11.05 24.02
CA ALA A 73 -6.48 -12.11 23.05
C ALA A 73 -5.20 -12.82 22.61
N VAL A 74 -4.08 -12.08 22.49
CA VAL A 74 -2.77 -12.70 22.21
C VAL A 74 -2.31 -13.61 23.35
N SER A 75 -2.48 -13.18 24.61
CA SER A 75 -2.13 -13.98 25.77
C SER A 75 -3.00 -15.25 25.86
N GLU A 76 -4.31 -15.11 25.66
CA GLU A 76 -5.25 -16.24 25.64
C GLU A 76 -4.88 -17.26 24.55
N LEU A 77 -4.66 -16.81 23.30
CA LEU A 77 -4.26 -17.68 22.19
C LEU A 77 -2.90 -18.35 22.44
N ASN A 78 -1.93 -17.63 23.02
CA ASN A 78 -0.63 -18.21 23.38
C ASN A 78 -0.76 -19.28 24.48
N GLN A 79 -1.59 -19.03 25.50
CA GLN A 79 -1.83 -19.97 26.59
C GLN A 79 -2.56 -21.22 26.09
N ARG A 80 -3.63 -21.05 25.33
CA ARG A 80 -4.37 -22.16 24.69
C ARG A 80 -3.43 -23.01 23.83
N ALA A 81 -2.64 -22.37 22.95
CA ALA A 81 -1.65 -23.07 22.12
C ALA A 81 -0.64 -23.87 22.95
N ARG A 82 -0.13 -23.30 24.04
CA ARG A 82 0.85 -23.97 24.90
C ARG A 82 0.22 -25.15 25.65
N THR A 83 -0.98 -24.99 26.21
CA THR A 83 -1.70 -26.05 26.92
C THR A 83 -1.87 -27.28 26.03
N ASP A 84 -2.40 -27.10 24.82
CA ASP A 84 -2.60 -28.23 23.89
C ASP A 84 -1.28 -28.87 23.47
N LEU A 85 -0.21 -28.08 23.32
CA LEU A 85 1.11 -28.61 22.99
C LEU A 85 1.74 -29.39 24.15
N ILE A 86 1.42 -29.03 25.39
CA ILE A 86 1.81 -29.79 26.59
C ILE A 86 1.05 -31.11 26.62
N GLU A 87 -0.28 -31.07 26.46
CA GLU A 87 -1.13 -32.28 26.44
C GLU A 87 -0.73 -33.24 25.32
N ALA A 88 -0.36 -32.72 24.14
CA ALA A 88 0.15 -33.50 23.03
C ALA A 88 1.61 -33.98 23.20
N GLY A 89 2.27 -33.67 24.32
CA GLY A 89 3.66 -34.03 24.61
C GLY A 89 4.69 -33.38 23.67
N ARG A 90 4.31 -32.29 23.00
CA ARG A 90 5.16 -31.54 22.06
C ARG A 90 6.01 -30.49 22.76
N VAL A 91 5.55 -29.99 23.90
CA VAL A 91 6.20 -28.99 24.75
C VAL A 91 6.27 -29.53 26.19
N GLU A 92 7.29 -29.12 26.93
CA GLU A 92 7.42 -29.43 28.36
C GLU A 92 6.41 -28.64 29.20
N ALA A 93 5.75 -29.31 30.15
CA ALA A 93 4.78 -28.68 31.06
C ALA A 93 5.43 -27.60 31.93
N ASP A 94 6.57 -27.93 32.54
CA ASP A 94 7.37 -26.99 33.31
C ASP A 94 7.90 -25.88 32.41
N GLY A 95 7.85 -24.64 32.89
CA GLY A 95 8.34 -23.48 32.14
C GLY A 95 9.00 -22.44 33.03
N VAL A 96 9.81 -21.60 32.39
CA VAL A 96 10.36 -20.37 32.97
C VAL A 96 9.36 -19.24 32.78
N PRO A 97 9.05 -18.43 33.80
CA PRO A 97 8.13 -17.30 33.68
C PRO A 97 8.66 -16.24 32.70
N LEU A 98 7.75 -15.70 31.90
CA LEU A 98 8.00 -14.66 30.90
C LEU A 98 7.41 -13.32 31.35
N HIS A 99 7.66 -12.27 30.56
CA HIS A 99 7.20 -10.90 30.85
C HIS A 99 5.67 -10.80 30.97
N ASP A 100 4.93 -11.52 30.12
CA ASP A 100 3.47 -11.42 29.99
C ASP A 100 2.69 -12.31 30.96
N GLY A 101 3.37 -12.87 31.98
CA GLY A 101 2.77 -13.80 32.94
C GLY A 101 2.59 -15.22 32.41
N THR A 102 2.94 -15.47 31.14
CA THR A 102 3.04 -16.84 30.61
C THR A 102 4.35 -17.50 31.03
N ALA A 103 4.54 -18.76 30.65
CA ALA A 103 5.81 -19.45 30.86
C ALA A 103 6.22 -20.19 29.59
N ALA A 104 7.52 -20.43 29.42
CA ALA A 104 8.06 -21.21 28.32
C ALA A 104 8.91 -22.39 28.81
N GLY A 105 8.58 -23.58 28.32
CA GLY A 105 9.29 -24.84 28.54
C GLY A 105 10.13 -25.27 27.35
N VAL A 106 10.80 -26.41 27.45
CA VAL A 106 11.55 -26.97 26.32
C VAL A 106 10.61 -27.26 25.14
N ARG A 107 11.07 -26.90 23.93
CA ARG A 107 10.37 -26.92 22.63
C ARG A 107 9.33 -25.82 22.40
N ASP A 108 9.08 -24.94 23.39
CA ASP A 108 8.23 -23.78 23.15
C ASP A 108 8.83 -22.87 22.08
N LEU A 109 7.94 -22.18 21.35
CA LEU A 109 8.32 -21.10 20.46
C LEU A 109 8.24 -19.78 21.23
N VAL A 110 9.31 -19.00 21.18
CA VAL A 110 9.41 -17.71 21.85
C VAL A 110 9.88 -16.62 20.89
N VAL A 111 9.51 -15.37 21.20
CA VAL A 111 9.90 -14.18 20.46
C VAL A 111 10.62 -13.22 21.37
N THR A 112 11.69 -12.61 20.88
CA THR A 112 12.43 -11.56 21.61
C THR A 112 11.91 -10.18 21.25
N ARG A 113 11.70 -9.32 22.25
CA ARG A 113 11.10 -7.98 22.09
C ARG A 113 12.09 -6.83 22.06
N ARG A 114 13.34 -7.08 22.45
CA ARG A 114 14.39 -6.07 22.48
C ARG A 114 15.53 -6.43 21.54
N ASN A 115 16.22 -5.41 21.07
CA ASN A 115 17.50 -5.59 20.39
C ASN A 115 18.59 -5.75 21.46
N GLU A 116 19.36 -6.84 21.42
CA GLU A 116 20.49 -7.05 22.32
C GLU A 116 21.74 -7.49 21.53
N ARG A 117 22.69 -6.56 21.40
CA ARG A 117 23.89 -6.76 20.57
C ARG A 117 24.92 -7.66 21.24
N ARG A 118 24.91 -7.76 22.57
CA ARG A 118 25.83 -8.62 23.33
C ARG A 118 25.43 -10.09 23.24
N LEU A 119 24.15 -10.37 23.04
CA LEU A 119 23.63 -11.70 22.79
C LEU A 119 23.78 -12.03 21.31
N SER A 120 24.86 -12.74 20.97
CA SER A 120 25.20 -13.06 19.58
C SER A 120 25.35 -14.56 19.35
N THR A 121 24.84 -15.01 18.20
CA THR A 121 25.02 -16.36 17.67
C THR A 121 26.33 -16.50 16.87
N GLY A 122 27.15 -15.44 16.84
CA GLY A 122 28.37 -15.31 16.04
C GLY A 122 28.13 -14.58 14.70
N TRP A 123 27.11 -14.98 13.95
CA TRP A 123 26.78 -14.38 12.63
C TRP A 123 25.70 -13.29 12.70
N SER A 124 24.89 -13.28 13.76
CA SER A 124 23.90 -12.25 14.04
C SER A 124 23.68 -12.13 15.54
N TRP A 125 23.29 -10.94 15.97
CA TRP A 125 22.83 -10.63 17.33
C TRP A 125 21.29 -10.77 17.44
N VAL A 126 20.78 -10.74 18.68
CA VAL A 126 19.34 -10.87 19.00
C VAL A 126 18.58 -9.61 18.62
N LYS A 127 17.62 -9.73 17.71
CA LYS A 127 16.77 -8.63 17.26
C LYS A 127 15.37 -8.74 17.86
N ASN A 128 14.72 -7.59 18.00
CA ASN A 128 13.28 -7.55 18.20
C ASN A 128 12.58 -8.27 17.04
N GLY A 129 11.66 -9.18 17.35
CA GLY A 129 10.92 -10.02 16.41
C GLY A 129 11.65 -11.31 16.01
N ASP A 130 12.87 -11.57 16.48
CA ASP A 130 13.51 -12.86 16.23
C ASP A 130 12.70 -13.99 16.90
N ARG A 131 12.41 -15.03 16.14
CA ARG A 131 11.71 -16.23 16.60
C ARG A 131 12.69 -17.33 16.96
N TRP A 132 12.43 -18.01 18.06
CA TRP A 132 13.31 -19.04 18.60
C TRP A 132 12.52 -20.26 19.08
N GLN A 133 13.18 -21.41 19.06
CA GLN A 133 12.73 -22.58 19.81
C GLN A 133 13.57 -22.73 21.07
N VAL A 134 12.91 -22.93 22.21
CA VAL A 134 13.57 -23.27 23.47
C VAL A 134 14.12 -24.69 23.38
N THR A 135 15.40 -24.85 23.69
CA THR A 135 16.10 -26.14 23.66
C THR A 135 16.46 -26.65 25.04
N ARG A 136 16.62 -25.75 26.00
CA ARG A 136 16.89 -26.08 27.41
C ARG A 136 16.47 -24.91 28.29
N ARG A 137 15.92 -25.22 29.47
CA ARG A 137 15.73 -24.29 30.58
C ARG A 137 16.80 -24.49 31.65
N PHE A 138 17.07 -23.45 32.40
CA PHE A 138 17.98 -23.48 33.55
C PHE A 138 17.24 -23.05 34.82
N GLU A 139 17.74 -23.48 35.97
CA GLU A 139 17.13 -23.21 37.28
C GLU A 139 17.19 -21.71 37.65
N ASP A 140 18.14 -20.97 37.08
CA ASP A 140 18.29 -19.53 37.27
C ASP A 140 17.27 -18.70 36.45
N GLY A 141 16.44 -19.33 35.63
CA GLY A 141 15.49 -18.67 34.74
C GLY A 141 16.06 -18.28 33.37
N SER A 142 17.29 -18.66 33.05
CA SER A 142 17.82 -18.50 31.69
C SER A 142 17.27 -19.55 30.73
N LEU A 143 17.30 -19.25 29.43
CA LEU A 143 16.83 -20.15 28.37
C LEU A 143 17.89 -20.33 27.29
N ALA A 144 18.26 -21.59 26.98
CA ALA A 144 19.00 -21.89 25.76
C ALA A 144 18.02 -22.02 24.59
N VAL A 145 18.20 -21.18 23.58
CA VAL A 145 17.32 -21.08 22.43
C VAL A 145 18.07 -21.30 21.12
N ARG A 146 17.35 -21.75 20.09
CA ARG A 146 17.86 -21.83 18.70
C ARG A 146 16.97 -21.04 17.77
N ARG A 147 17.58 -20.27 16.87
CA ARG A 147 16.83 -19.40 15.96
C ARG A 147 15.99 -20.25 15.01
N LEU A 148 14.77 -19.82 14.72
CA LEU A 148 13.94 -20.47 13.72
C LEU A 148 14.34 -20.01 12.32
N GLY A 149 14.49 -20.97 11.42
CA GLY A 149 14.66 -20.75 10.00
C GLY A 149 13.38 -21.08 9.24
N LYS A 150 13.52 -21.47 7.98
CA LYS A 150 12.40 -21.81 7.11
C LYS A 150 11.54 -22.94 7.69
N GLY A 151 10.22 -22.73 7.75
CA GLY A 151 9.24 -23.71 8.22
C GLY A 151 9.37 -24.03 9.71
N ASP A 152 9.75 -23.03 10.53
CA ASP A 152 9.95 -23.15 11.97
C ASP A 152 10.95 -24.25 12.38
N ARG A 153 11.93 -24.51 11.52
CA ARG A 153 13.02 -25.43 11.82
C ARG A 153 14.12 -24.71 12.58
N PRO A 154 14.52 -25.19 13.77
CA PRO A 154 15.66 -24.64 14.48
C PRO A 154 16.94 -24.77 13.66
N HIS A 155 17.73 -23.72 13.61
CA HIS A 155 19.00 -23.69 12.89
C HIS A 155 20.04 -22.84 13.63
N GLY A 156 21.29 -22.98 13.20
CA GLY A 156 22.41 -22.22 13.78
C GLY A 156 22.81 -22.71 15.17
N LYS A 157 23.66 -21.90 15.82
CA LYS A 157 24.15 -22.18 17.17
C LYS A 157 23.06 -21.89 18.21
N ALA A 158 23.09 -22.66 19.29
CA ALA A 158 22.29 -22.32 20.47
C ALA A 158 22.84 -21.04 21.10
N LEU A 159 21.94 -20.21 21.61
CA LEU A 159 22.20 -18.98 22.33
C LEU A 159 21.54 -19.07 23.70
N VAL A 160 22.20 -18.62 24.76
CA VAL A 160 21.59 -18.49 26.08
C VAL A 160 21.07 -17.08 26.25
N LEU A 161 19.76 -16.92 26.45
CA LEU A 161 19.15 -15.69 26.92
C LEU A 161 19.26 -15.66 28.44
N THR A 162 19.78 -14.57 29.00
CA THR A 162 19.92 -14.43 30.46
C THR A 162 18.55 -14.36 31.13
N ALA A 163 18.48 -14.76 32.40
CA ALA A 163 17.24 -14.74 33.17
C ALA A 163 16.54 -13.37 33.14
N SER A 164 17.30 -12.29 33.33
CA SER A 164 16.77 -10.92 33.24
C SER A 164 16.16 -10.60 31.87
N TYR A 165 16.79 -11.09 30.80
CA TYR A 165 16.29 -10.86 29.45
C TYR A 165 15.03 -11.69 29.17
N VAL A 166 14.98 -12.92 29.70
CA VAL A 166 13.80 -13.79 29.59
C VAL A 166 12.60 -13.21 30.33
N SER A 167 12.78 -12.71 31.55
CA SER A 167 11.70 -12.17 32.37
C SER A 167 11.14 -10.84 31.85
N GLU A 168 11.92 -10.06 31.09
CA GLU A 168 11.53 -8.72 30.66
C GLU A 168 11.20 -8.62 29.16
N GLU A 169 11.87 -9.43 28.32
CA GLU A 169 11.93 -9.19 26.87
C GLU A 169 11.63 -10.42 26.02
N VAL A 170 11.05 -11.47 26.62
CA VAL A 170 10.64 -12.69 25.94
C VAL A 170 9.16 -12.94 26.16
N GLU A 171 8.47 -13.33 25.08
CA GLU A 171 7.06 -13.76 25.06
C GLU A 171 6.93 -15.06 24.28
N LEU A 172 5.80 -15.76 24.45
CA LEU A 172 5.43 -16.88 23.58
C LEU A 172 5.22 -16.42 22.13
N GLY A 173 5.56 -17.29 21.18
CA GLY A 173 5.62 -16.98 19.75
C GLY A 173 4.55 -17.63 18.88
N TYR A 174 3.42 -18.05 19.47
CA TYR A 174 2.31 -18.69 18.74
C TYR A 174 1.30 -17.67 18.20
N ALA A 175 1.03 -16.63 19.01
CA ALA A 175 0.22 -15.47 18.68
C ALA A 175 1.04 -14.18 18.87
N SER A 176 0.69 -13.12 18.12
CA SER A 176 1.33 -11.81 18.25
C SER A 176 0.36 -10.67 17.94
N THR A 177 0.68 -9.48 18.44
CA THR A 177 -0.01 -8.26 17.99
C THR A 177 0.51 -7.83 16.62
N VAL A 178 -0.26 -7.01 15.93
CA VAL A 178 0.09 -6.44 14.62
C VAL A 178 1.45 -5.75 14.61
N HIS A 179 1.68 -4.88 15.60
CA HIS A 179 2.92 -4.12 15.71
C HIS A 179 4.13 -5.03 15.89
N ARG A 180 3.96 -6.15 16.60
CA ARG A 180 5.02 -7.14 16.83
C ARG A 180 5.21 -8.11 15.67
N ALA A 181 4.17 -8.36 14.89
CA ALA A 181 4.24 -9.15 13.65
C ALA A 181 4.95 -8.41 12.50
N GLN A 182 5.27 -7.12 12.64
CA GLN A 182 5.97 -6.37 11.62
C GLN A 182 7.37 -6.93 11.35
N GLY A 183 7.65 -7.24 10.08
CA GLY A 183 8.92 -7.83 9.66
C GLY A 183 9.05 -9.34 9.90
N MET A 184 8.06 -9.98 10.55
CA MET A 184 7.98 -11.43 10.60
C MET A 184 7.49 -11.98 9.25
N THR A 185 8.08 -13.07 8.78
CA THR A 185 7.58 -13.79 7.59
C THR A 185 7.37 -15.25 7.95
N VAL A 186 6.16 -15.73 7.74
CA VAL A 186 5.73 -17.10 8.00
C VAL A 186 5.11 -17.71 6.75
N ASP A 187 4.83 -19.00 6.74
CA ASP A 187 4.14 -19.63 5.63
C ASP A 187 2.66 -19.25 5.64
N THR A 188 2.00 -19.24 6.80
CA THR A 188 0.57 -18.89 6.90
C THR A 188 0.28 -17.96 8.07
N VAL A 189 -0.76 -17.13 7.91
CA VAL A 189 -1.24 -16.23 8.97
C VAL A 189 -2.74 -16.37 9.13
N HIS A 190 -3.18 -16.35 10.38
CA HIS A 190 -4.58 -16.36 10.78
C HIS A 190 -4.83 -15.17 11.70
N ALA A 191 -5.63 -14.20 11.25
CA ALA A 191 -5.84 -12.96 11.97
C ALA A 191 -7.29 -12.79 12.43
N LEU A 192 -7.46 -12.53 13.73
CA LEU A 192 -8.74 -12.17 14.32
C LEU A 192 -8.98 -10.66 14.11
N ILE A 193 -10.10 -10.33 13.49
CA ILE A 193 -10.50 -8.96 13.16
C ILE A 193 -11.75 -8.62 13.94
N ASP A 194 -11.65 -7.69 14.87
CA ASP A 194 -12.80 -7.03 15.49
C ASP A 194 -13.13 -5.78 14.63
N PRO A 195 -14.24 -5.75 13.87
CA PRO A 195 -14.57 -4.61 13.02
C PRO A 195 -14.78 -3.29 13.76
N LEU A 196 -15.11 -3.35 15.05
CA LEU A 196 -15.34 -2.18 15.89
C LEU A 196 -14.04 -1.59 16.42
N LYS A 197 -12.99 -2.41 16.57
CA LYS A 197 -11.70 -1.98 17.17
C LYS A 197 -10.53 -1.97 16.20
N ALA A 198 -10.48 -2.86 15.21
CA ALA A 198 -9.33 -3.01 14.33
C ALA A 198 -9.18 -1.83 13.36
N ALA A 199 -7.95 -1.43 13.06
CA ALA A 199 -7.65 -0.46 12.00
C ALA A 199 -7.01 -1.11 10.77
N ARG A 200 -6.89 -0.32 9.70
CA ARG A 200 -6.30 -0.75 8.42
C ARG A 200 -4.90 -1.35 8.59
N GLU A 201 -4.09 -0.85 9.53
CA GLU A 201 -2.73 -1.33 9.78
C GLU A 201 -2.74 -2.82 10.16
N LEU A 202 -3.73 -3.24 10.96
CA LEU A 202 -3.94 -4.64 11.31
C LEU A 202 -4.20 -5.48 10.07
N LEU A 203 -5.13 -5.05 9.21
CA LEU A 203 -5.44 -5.75 7.96
C LEU A 203 -4.23 -5.83 7.02
N TYR A 204 -3.51 -4.72 6.83
CA TYR A 204 -2.33 -4.69 5.97
C TYR A 204 -1.25 -5.67 6.43
N VAL A 205 -0.92 -5.65 7.72
CA VAL A 205 0.07 -6.57 8.30
C VAL A 205 -0.45 -8.00 8.18
N ALA A 206 -1.63 -8.29 8.73
CA ALA A 206 -2.22 -9.63 8.76
C ALA A 206 -2.24 -10.30 7.38
N LEU A 207 -2.61 -9.53 6.35
CA LEU A 207 -2.83 -10.09 5.01
C LEU A 207 -1.54 -10.17 4.17
N THR A 208 -0.40 -9.74 4.69
CA THR A 208 0.89 -9.71 3.95
C THR A 208 2.04 -10.48 4.62
N ARG A 209 1.88 -10.97 5.86
CA ARG A 209 2.96 -11.68 6.59
C ARG A 209 3.12 -13.14 6.18
N GLY A 210 2.06 -13.79 5.72
CA GLY A 210 2.04 -15.17 5.24
C GLY A 210 2.45 -15.27 3.78
N ARG A 211 3.43 -16.14 3.51
CA ARG A 211 3.97 -16.40 2.17
C ARG A 211 3.06 -17.32 1.34
N LEU A 212 2.27 -18.19 1.96
CA LEU A 212 1.40 -19.16 1.29
C LEU A 212 -0.07 -18.76 1.36
N SER A 213 -0.55 -18.35 2.52
CA SER A 213 -1.92 -17.85 2.69
C SER A 213 -2.02 -16.91 3.89
N ASN A 214 -3.03 -16.04 3.85
CA ASN A 214 -3.39 -15.16 4.93
C ASN A 214 -4.92 -15.20 5.07
N HIS A 215 -5.40 -15.52 6.26
CA HIS A 215 -6.82 -15.68 6.57
C HIS A 215 -7.26 -14.59 7.56
N ALA A 216 -8.45 -14.03 7.34
CA ALA A 216 -9.08 -13.08 8.24
C ALA A 216 -10.37 -13.68 8.81
N TYR A 217 -10.49 -13.63 10.12
CA TYR A 217 -11.63 -14.10 10.90
C TYR A 217 -12.32 -12.89 11.50
N VAL A 218 -13.42 -12.48 10.89
CA VAL A 218 -14.12 -11.23 11.17
C VAL A 218 -15.21 -11.49 12.21
N ILE A 219 -15.07 -10.88 13.38
CA ILE A 219 -16.04 -11.01 14.47
C ILE A 219 -17.30 -10.22 14.09
N GLN A 220 -18.43 -10.90 14.10
CA GLN A 220 -19.75 -10.28 14.02
C GLN A 220 -20.11 -9.73 15.40
N PRO A 221 -20.47 -8.44 15.54
CA PRO A 221 -20.97 -7.90 16.80
C PRO A 221 -22.20 -8.70 17.25
N ASP A 222 -22.29 -9.06 18.54
CA ASP A 222 -23.49 -9.73 19.06
C ASP A 222 -24.66 -8.72 19.05
N PRO A 223 -25.79 -9.02 18.38
CA PRO A 223 -26.98 -8.17 18.43
C PRO A 223 -27.49 -7.92 19.85
N HIS A 224 -27.16 -8.78 20.83
CA HIS A 224 -27.58 -8.68 22.22
C HIS A 224 -26.67 -7.82 23.10
N GLU A 225 -25.50 -7.39 22.61
CA GLU A 225 -24.66 -6.38 23.29
C GLU A 225 -25.17 -4.95 23.04
N VAL A 226 -26.09 -4.77 22.08
CA VAL A 226 -26.80 -3.52 21.86
C VAL A 226 -27.90 -3.39 22.91
N GLU A 227 -27.90 -2.30 23.67
CA GLU A 227 -28.97 -1.99 24.64
C GLU A 227 -30.35 -2.23 23.99
N PRO A 228 -31.30 -2.96 24.63
CA PRO A 228 -32.57 -3.38 24.02
C PRO A 228 -33.49 -2.25 23.50
N HIS A 229 -33.10 -1.01 23.72
CA HIS A 229 -33.83 0.23 23.45
C HIS A 229 -33.21 1.05 22.31
N LEU A 230 -32.12 0.59 21.69
CA LEU A 230 -31.56 1.17 20.48
C LEU A 230 -32.03 0.36 19.26
N ASP A 231 -32.30 1.04 18.14
CA ASP A 231 -32.55 0.37 16.87
C ASP A 231 -31.40 -0.60 16.59
N GLN A 232 -31.71 -1.86 16.31
CA GLN A 232 -30.69 -2.83 15.95
C GLN A 232 -29.97 -2.29 14.71
N PRO A 233 -28.63 -2.15 14.74
CA PRO A 233 -27.90 -1.70 13.58
C PRO A 233 -28.19 -2.65 12.40
N ASP A 234 -28.38 -2.08 11.21
CA ASP A 234 -28.59 -2.86 9.98
C ASP A 234 -27.55 -3.98 9.89
N GLU A 235 -27.99 -5.19 9.49
CA GLU A 235 -27.09 -6.32 9.22
C GLU A 235 -26.07 -5.91 8.17
N MET A 236 -24.86 -5.57 8.63
CA MET A 236 -23.77 -5.21 7.75
C MET A 236 -23.15 -6.47 7.14
N THR A 237 -22.93 -6.44 5.84
CA THR A 237 -22.15 -7.46 5.15
C THR A 237 -20.70 -7.45 5.65
N ARG A 238 -20.03 -8.61 5.60
CA ARG A 238 -18.61 -8.74 5.95
C ARG A 238 -17.71 -7.74 5.19
N ILE A 239 -18.07 -7.45 3.93
CA ILE A 239 -17.38 -6.47 3.09
C ILE A 239 -17.48 -5.06 3.69
N GLU A 240 -18.67 -4.63 4.10
CA GLU A 240 -18.87 -3.31 4.69
C GLU A 240 -18.16 -3.17 6.04
N GLN A 241 -18.09 -4.25 6.82
CA GLN A 241 -17.33 -4.28 8.06
C GLN A 241 -15.83 -4.10 7.80
N LEU A 242 -15.27 -4.82 6.84
CA LEU A 242 -13.87 -4.66 6.44
C LEU A 242 -13.62 -3.27 5.84
N ALA A 243 -14.58 -2.68 5.14
CA ALA A 243 -14.48 -1.32 4.62
C ALA A 243 -14.35 -0.31 5.76
N ARG A 244 -15.11 -0.47 6.85
CA ARG A 244 -14.97 0.37 8.05
C ARG A 244 -13.61 0.20 8.72
N VAL A 245 -13.10 -1.02 8.82
CA VAL A 245 -11.75 -1.27 9.36
C VAL A 245 -10.68 -0.57 8.50
N LEU A 246 -10.79 -0.66 7.17
CA LEU A 246 -9.86 0.02 6.25
C LEU A 246 -9.94 1.55 6.32
N ALA A 247 -11.12 2.09 6.63
CA ALA A 247 -11.31 3.52 6.86
C ALA A 247 -10.73 3.99 8.21
N ARG A 248 -10.57 3.09 9.20
CA ARG A 248 -9.98 3.38 10.51
C ARG A 248 -8.44 3.30 10.45
N SER A 249 -7.77 4.20 11.16
CA SER A 249 -6.31 4.29 11.25
C SER A 249 -5.89 4.47 12.70
N ASP A 250 -5.11 3.53 13.23
CA ASP A 250 -4.58 3.58 14.62
C ASP A 250 -3.17 4.20 14.67
N ALA A 251 -2.76 4.91 13.62
CA ALA A 251 -1.50 5.63 13.59
C ALA A 251 -1.47 6.74 14.65
N ASP A 252 -0.99 6.42 15.86
CA ASP A 252 -0.34 7.40 16.72
C ASP A 252 0.81 8.01 15.91
N LEU A 253 0.69 9.30 15.59
CA LEU A 253 1.63 10.07 14.77
C LEU A 253 3.03 10.08 15.43
N ALA A 254 3.82 9.04 15.18
CA ALA A 254 5.25 9.08 15.45
C ALA A 254 5.89 10.04 14.43
N ALA A 255 6.46 11.14 14.92
CA ALA A 255 6.98 12.28 14.15
C ALA A 255 7.99 11.95 13.02
N THR A 256 8.48 10.71 12.92
CA THR A 256 9.36 10.25 11.84
C THR A 256 8.61 9.62 10.67
N GLU A 257 7.41 9.09 10.88
CA GLU A 257 6.57 8.58 9.78
C GLU A 257 5.96 9.70 8.96
N THR A 258 5.63 10.85 9.56
CA THR A 258 5.10 12.01 8.84
C THR A 258 6.05 12.49 7.74
N LEU A 259 7.37 12.41 7.95
CA LEU A 259 8.35 12.79 6.94
C LEU A 259 8.41 11.79 5.77
N LYS A 260 8.23 10.50 6.06
CA LYS A 260 8.26 9.43 5.06
C LYS A 260 6.95 9.34 4.29
N LEU A 261 5.83 9.58 4.97
CA LEU A 261 4.50 9.69 4.37
C LEU A 261 4.34 10.99 3.57
N GLU A 262 4.95 12.11 3.97
CA GLU A 262 5.07 13.30 3.12
C GLU A 262 5.86 12.97 1.85
N VAL A 263 7.03 12.32 1.97
CA VAL A 263 7.83 11.93 0.80
C VAL A 263 7.10 10.92 -0.10
N ASP A 264 6.38 9.95 0.46
CA ASP A 264 5.59 8.98 -0.31
C ASP A 264 4.30 9.59 -0.88
N ARG A 265 3.73 10.63 -0.24
CA ARG A 265 2.59 11.41 -0.75
C ARG A 265 3.02 12.29 -1.92
N HIS A 266 4.21 12.88 -1.86
CA HIS A 266 4.87 13.60 -2.97
C HIS A 266 5.38 12.68 -4.08
N ALA A 267 5.42 11.36 -3.87
CA ALA A 267 5.77 10.36 -4.87
C ALA A 267 4.58 9.49 -5.33
N SER A 268 3.34 9.87 -4.98
CA SER A 268 2.16 9.10 -5.35
C SER A 268 1.86 9.27 -6.85
N LEU A 269 1.48 8.16 -7.51
CA LEU A 269 1.19 8.14 -8.94
C LEU A 269 0.20 9.23 -9.42
N PRO A 270 -0.86 9.60 -8.66
CA PRO A 270 -1.73 10.72 -9.04
C PRO A 270 -1.02 12.09 -9.01
N VAL A 271 -0.11 12.32 -8.06
CA VAL A 271 0.68 13.56 -7.97
C VAL A 271 1.70 13.63 -9.09
N LEU A 272 2.40 12.52 -9.37
CA LEU A 272 3.34 12.42 -10.48
C LEU A 272 2.65 12.54 -11.85
N LEU A 273 1.41 12.05 -11.98
CA LEU A 273 0.60 12.23 -13.19
C LEU A 273 0.12 13.69 -13.33
N ALA A 274 -0.29 14.35 -12.25
CA ALA A 274 -0.66 15.76 -12.28
C ALA A 274 0.55 16.67 -12.59
N GLU A 275 1.72 16.38 -12.03
CA GLU A 275 2.97 17.09 -12.33
C GLU A 275 3.43 16.81 -13.77
N TYR A 276 3.30 15.57 -14.25
CA TYR A 276 3.52 15.22 -15.65
C TYR A 276 2.55 15.95 -16.58
N ASP A 277 1.26 16.01 -16.27
CA ASP A 277 0.26 16.70 -17.08
C ASP A 277 0.56 18.21 -17.14
N LEU A 278 1.02 18.80 -16.03
CA LEU A 278 1.40 20.21 -15.96
C LEU A 278 2.67 20.49 -16.78
N LEU A 279 3.71 19.67 -16.65
CA LEU A 279 4.94 19.78 -17.43
C LEU A 279 4.73 19.45 -18.92
N ALA A 280 3.85 18.50 -19.23
CA ALA A 280 3.47 18.16 -20.60
C ALA A 280 2.62 19.26 -21.24
N HIS A 281 1.80 19.97 -20.46
CA HIS A 281 1.06 21.15 -20.91
C HIS A 281 2.03 22.31 -21.19
N GLU A 282 2.94 22.62 -20.27
CA GLU A 282 3.94 23.69 -20.44
C GLU A 282 4.87 23.42 -21.64
N ALA A 283 5.36 22.18 -21.81
CA ALA A 283 6.18 21.79 -22.96
C ALA A 283 5.41 21.76 -24.30
N GLN A 284 4.08 21.63 -24.27
CA GLN A 284 3.25 21.69 -25.48
C GLN A 284 2.98 23.13 -25.91
N THR A 285 2.80 24.07 -24.99
CA THR A 285 2.59 25.50 -25.29
C THR A 285 3.74 26.10 -26.08
N ASP A 286 4.99 25.87 -25.67
CA ASP A 286 6.18 26.38 -26.40
C ASP A 286 6.29 25.78 -27.81
N ARG A 287 5.92 24.50 -27.96
CA ARG A 287 5.90 23.81 -29.26
C ARG A 287 4.78 24.32 -30.17
N TRP A 288 3.59 24.56 -29.64
CA TRP A 288 2.48 25.13 -30.42
C TRP A 288 2.79 26.56 -30.85
N ALA A 289 3.41 27.35 -29.97
CA ALA A 289 3.87 28.68 -30.32
C ALA A 289 4.88 28.65 -31.48
N ALA A 290 5.88 27.77 -31.43
CA ALA A 290 6.85 27.60 -32.51
C ALA A 290 6.22 27.13 -33.84
N LEU A 291 5.22 26.24 -33.80
CA LEU A 291 4.53 25.77 -35.01
C LEU A 291 3.60 26.83 -35.61
N LEU A 292 2.96 27.64 -34.77
CA LEU A 292 2.13 28.76 -35.22
C LEU A 292 2.99 29.92 -35.77
N ASP A 293 4.20 30.13 -35.24
CA ASP A 293 5.14 31.16 -35.71
C ASP A 293 5.63 30.90 -37.15
N VAL A 294 5.81 29.62 -37.52
CA VAL A 294 6.24 29.22 -38.87
C VAL A 294 5.06 28.92 -39.80
N ALA A 295 3.82 28.96 -39.30
CA ALA A 295 2.64 28.71 -40.12
C ALA A 295 2.41 29.89 -41.11
N PRO A 296 2.01 29.60 -42.36
CA PRO A 296 1.88 30.61 -43.41
C PRO A 296 0.58 31.43 -43.26
N PHE A 297 0.48 32.22 -42.19
CA PHE A 297 -0.60 33.18 -41.99
C PHE A 297 -0.49 34.35 -42.98
N SER A 298 -1.63 34.99 -43.27
CA SER A 298 -1.64 36.30 -43.94
C SER A 298 -1.12 37.39 -43.00
N GLU A 299 -0.59 38.50 -43.54
CA GLU A 299 0.02 39.58 -42.73
C GLU A 299 -0.90 40.04 -41.58
N ASN A 300 -0.32 40.19 -40.39
CA ASN A 300 -0.96 40.58 -39.11
C ASN A 300 -1.89 39.55 -38.44
N VAL A 301 -2.31 38.48 -39.13
CA VAL A 301 -3.21 37.46 -38.55
C VAL A 301 -2.51 36.58 -37.50
N ALA A 302 -1.20 36.35 -37.64
CA ALA A 302 -0.44 35.58 -36.66
C ALA A 302 -0.50 36.24 -35.27
N ASP A 303 -0.26 37.54 -35.18
CA ASP A 303 -0.30 38.30 -33.93
C ASP A 303 -1.71 38.32 -33.30
N ASP A 304 -2.75 38.41 -34.12
CA ASP A 304 -4.15 38.34 -33.67
C ASP A 304 -4.50 36.95 -33.11
N VAL A 305 -3.96 35.87 -33.69
CA VAL A 305 -4.13 34.51 -33.16
C VAL A 305 -3.40 34.35 -31.83
N PHE A 306 -2.16 34.86 -31.71
CA PHE A 306 -1.36 34.77 -30.49
C PHE A 306 -1.93 35.57 -29.32
N THR A 307 -2.61 36.68 -29.59
CA THR A 307 -3.18 37.57 -28.56
C THR A 307 -4.66 37.31 -28.29
N SER A 308 -5.26 36.33 -28.98
CA SER A 308 -6.67 35.99 -28.86
C SER A 308 -7.03 35.38 -27.50
N PRO A 309 -8.20 35.73 -26.92
CA PRO A 309 -8.74 35.06 -25.73
C PRO A 309 -9.15 33.59 -25.98
N TYR A 310 -9.16 33.12 -27.23
CA TYR A 310 -9.48 31.74 -27.59
C TYR A 310 -8.24 30.89 -27.91
N TYR A 311 -7.04 31.40 -27.64
CA TYR A 311 -5.78 30.69 -27.91
C TYR A 311 -5.70 29.32 -27.22
N GLU A 312 -6.10 29.21 -25.95
CA GLU A 312 -6.15 27.92 -25.22
C GLU A 312 -7.09 26.89 -25.89
N HIS A 313 -8.16 27.37 -26.53
CA HIS A 313 -9.09 26.51 -27.26
C HIS A 313 -8.47 25.94 -28.53
N LEU A 314 -7.65 26.74 -29.22
CA LEU A 314 -6.86 26.32 -30.37
C LEU A 314 -5.80 25.29 -29.97
N GLU A 315 -5.07 25.51 -28.87
CA GLU A 315 -4.11 24.52 -28.35
C GLU A 315 -4.78 23.17 -28.07
N GLY A 316 -5.96 23.18 -27.45
CA GLY A 316 -6.76 21.98 -27.22
C GLY A 316 -7.17 21.26 -28.51
N ALA A 317 -7.51 21.99 -29.57
CA ALA A 317 -7.86 21.41 -30.86
C ALA A 317 -6.64 20.78 -31.56
N LEU A 318 -5.47 21.42 -31.50
CA LEU A 318 -4.22 20.90 -32.06
C LEU A 318 -3.76 19.62 -31.33
N ALA A 319 -3.84 19.62 -30.00
CA ALA A 319 -3.52 18.44 -29.19
C ALA A 319 -4.45 17.26 -29.50
N ARG A 320 -5.76 17.50 -29.71
CA ARG A 320 -6.71 16.46 -30.15
C ARG A 320 -6.39 15.94 -31.55
N HIS A 321 -6.02 16.82 -32.47
CA HIS A 321 -5.64 16.46 -33.84
C HIS A 321 -4.39 15.56 -33.87
N GLU A 322 -3.37 15.90 -33.07
CA GLU A 322 -2.16 15.08 -32.92
C GLU A 322 -2.45 13.74 -32.23
N ALA A 323 -3.30 13.74 -31.18
CA ALA A 323 -3.69 12.52 -30.47
C ALA A 323 -4.47 11.54 -31.35
N ALA A 324 -5.23 12.04 -32.34
CA ALA A 324 -5.88 11.27 -33.39
C ALA A 324 -4.91 10.74 -34.47
N GLY A 325 -3.62 11.08 -34.37
CA GLY A 325 -2.55 10.58 -35.21
C GLY A 325 -2.32 11.38 -36.49
N HIS A 326 -2.79 12.63 -36.56
CA HIS A 326 -2.63 13.51 -37.71
C HIS A 326 -1.44 14.47 -37.53
N ASP A 327 -0.78 14.83 -38.64
CA ASP A 327 0.33 15.78 -38.63
C ASP A 327 -0.18 17.23 -38.58
N VAL A 328 0.08 17.88 -37.45
CA VAL A 328 -0.36 19.25 -37.17
C VAL A 328 0.27 20.27 -38.13
N THR A 329 1.53 20.07 -38.53
CA THR A 329 2.26 21.01 -39.41
C THR A 329 1.59 21.09 -40.78
N THR A 330 1.25 19.93 -41.35
CA THR A 330 0.57 19.83 -42.64
C THR A 330 -0.81 20.48 -42.60
N THR A 331 -1.55 20.26 -41.51
CA THR A 331 -2.88 20.84 -41.33
C THR A 331 -2.83 22.35 -41.16
N LEU A 332 -1.91 22.88 -40.36
CA LEU A 332 -1.73 24.33 -40.19
C LEU A 332 -1.29 25.00 -41.50
N ALA A 333 -0.38 24.38 -42.26
CA ALA A 333 0.04 24.91 -43.57
C ALA A 333 -1.12 25.04 -44.57
N ALA A 334 -2.12 24.17 -44.48
CA ALA A 334 -3.32 24.25 -45.31
C ALA A 334 -4.35 25.25 -44.78
N LEU A 335 -4.51 25.33 -43.45
CA LEU A 335 -5.57 26.12 -42.82
C LEU A 335 -5.23 27.59 -42.57
N ALA A 336 -3.98 27.89 -42.21
CA ALA A 336 -3.51 29.23 -41.86
C ALA A 336 -3.71 30.28 -42.97
N PRO A 337 -3.43 30.01 -44.27
CA PRO A 337 -3.63 30.98 -45.35
C PRO A 337 -5.11 31.31 -45.61
N MET A 338 -6.02 30.44 -45.17
CA MET A 338 -7.46 30.61 -45.38
C MET A 338 -8.13 31.45 -44.27
N ILE A 339 -7.35 31.95 -43.31
CA ILE A 339 -7.81 32.92 -42.30
C ILE A 339 -7.51 34.32 -42.85
N ALA A 340 -8.56 35.12 -43.01
CA ALA A 340 -8.47 36.47 -43.57
C ALA A 340 -8.55 37.53 -42.46
N PRO A 341 -7.83 38.66 -42.57
CA PRO A 341 -7.94 39.77 -41.62
C PRO A 341 -9.27 40.52 -41.80
N GLY A 342 -9.91 40.94 -40.71
CA GLY A 342 -11.09 41.81 -40.79
C GLY A 342 -11.74 42.12 -39.43
N GLU A 343 -12.16 43.39 -39.27
CA GLU A 343 -12.69 43.98 -38.01
C GLU A 343 -14.06 43.41 -37.55
N ASP A 344 -14.81 42.73 -38.44
CA ASP A 344 -16.17 42.21 -38.18
C ASP A 344 -16.29 40.67 -38.24
N GLN A 345 -15.18 39.93 -38.28
CA GLN A 345 -15.19 38.47 -38.37
C GLN A 345 -14.89 37.79 -37.04
N ALA A 346 -15.45 36.58 -36.87
CA ALA A 346 -15.22 35.74 -35.72
C ALA A 346 -13.72 35.55 -35.45
N ASP A 347 -13.35 35.55 -34.16
CA ASP A 347 -11.99 35.49 -33.68
C ASP A 347 -11.10 34.47 -34.46
N PRO A 348 -9.95 34.91 -35.01
CA PRO A 348 -9.08 34.06 -35.82
C PRO A 348 -8.65 32.74 -35.17
N ALA A 349 -8.36 32.73 -33.86
CA ALA A 349 -7.99 31.52 -33.13
C ALA A 349 -9.18 30.58 -32.96
N ALA A 350 -10.37 31.12 -32.66
CA ALA A 350 -11.60 30.34 -32.58
C ALA A 350 -11.99 29.70 -33.93
N VAL A 351 -11.82 30.43 -35.03
CA VAL A 351 -12.07 29.92 -36.39
C VAL A 351 -11.08 28.82 -36.75
N LEU A 352 -9.80 29.02 -36.45
CA LEU A 352 -8.76 28.02 -36.69
C LEU A 352 -8.99 26.75 -35.87
N ALA A 353 -9.33 26.87 -34.58
CA ALA A 353 -9.65 25.75 -33.69
C ALA A 353 -10.81 24.90 -34.25
N LYS A 354 -11.90 25.56 -34.66
CA LYS A 354 -13.07 24.88 -35.25
C LYS A 354 -12.73 24.16 -36.55
N ARG A 355 -11.86 24.73 -37.39
CA ARG A 355 -11.41 24.10 -38.64
C ARG A 355 -10.51 22.89 -38.37
N VAL A 356 -9.65 22.95 -37.35
CA VAL A 356 -8.81 21.83 -36.90
C VAL A 356 -9.68 20.69 -36.33
N ASP A 357 -10.67 20.99 -35.49
CA ASP A 357 -11.61 19.98 -34.98
C ASP A 357 -12.43 19.35 -36.11
N HIS A 358 -12.87 20.14 -37.10
CA HIS A 358 -13.54 19.63 -38.29
C HIS A 358 -12.62 18.74 -39.15
N ALA A 359 -11.35 19.11 -39.33
CA ALA A 359 -10.36 18.27 -40.00
C ALA A 359 -10.13 16.94 -39.25
N THR A 360 -10.06 16.99 -37.92
CA THR A 360 -9.91 15.82 -37.05
C THR A 360 -11.07 14.83 -37.20
N THR A 361 -12.29 15.34 -37.36
CA THR A 361 -13.50 14.52 -37.48
C THR A 361 -13.79 14.04 -38.90
N SER A 362 -13.31 14.74 -39.92
CA SER A 362 -13.52 14.41 -41.35
C SER A 362 -12.44 13.50 -41.95
N LEU A 363 -11.25 13.44 -41.36
CA LEU A 363 -10.17 12.55 -41.79
C LEU A 363 -10.32 11.17 -41.15
N ALA A 364 -10.13 10.10 -41.93
CA ALA A 364 -9.99 8.75 -41.36
C ALA A 364 -8.70 8.68 -40.52
N GLY A 365 -8.75 7.97 -39.38
CA GLY A 365 -7.69 7.96 -38.36
C GLY A 365 -6.28 7.85 -38.94
N GLY A 366 -5.40 8.77 -38.53
CA GLY A 366 -4.10 8.99 -39.16
C GLY A 366 -3.15 7.78 -39.12
N ARG A 367 -2.23 7.72 -40.08
CA ARG A 367 -1.23 6.63 -40.20
C ARG A 367 -0.11 6.71 -39.17
N THR A 368 0.00 7.83 -38.46
CA THR A 368 1.04 8.11 -37.46
C THR A 368 0.52 7.77 -36.07
N ARG A 369 1.05 6.71 -35.46
CA ARG A 369 0.78 6.41 -34.05
C ARG A 369 1.81 7.15 -33.18
N PRO A 370 1.41 8.07 -32.29
CA PRO A 370 2.35 8.65 -31.35
C PRO A 370 2.94 7.54 -30.48
N ARG A 371 4.24 7.63 -30.15
CA ARG A 371 4.84 6.73 -29.17
C ARG A 371 4.11 6.95 -27.85
N ARG A 372 3.73 5.86 -27.19
CA ARG A 372 3.01 5.91 -25.92
C ARG A 372 3.83 5.18 -24.85
N VAL A 373 3.95 5.77 -23.67
CA VAL A 373 4.46 5.08 -22.49
C VAL A 373 3.39 4.11 -22.02
N GLY A 374 3.72 2.82 -21.96
CA GLY A 374 2.79 1.76 -21.54
C GLY A 374 1.55 1.60 -22.43
N GLY A 375 1.54 2.15 -23.65
CA GLY A 375 0.39 2.12 -24.56
C GLY A 375 -0.75 3.09 -24.21
N LEU A 376 -0.62 3.87 -23.13
CA LEU A 376 -1.69 4.70 -22.57
C LEU A 376 -1.41 6.19 -22.70
N ILE A 377 -0.17 6.62 -22.40
CA ILE A 377 0.20 8.03 -22.24
C ILE A 377 1.04 8.48 -23.46
N PRO A 378 0.68 9.55 -24.19
CA PRO A 378 1.52 10.08 -25.27
C PRO A 378 2.89 10.50 -24.72
N THR A 379 4.00 10.06 -25.35
CA THR A 379 5.33 10.59 -25.01
C THR A 379 5.45 12.03 -25.52
N PRO A 380 6.03 12.96 -24.74
CA PRO A 380 6.35 14.29 -25.24
C PRO A 380 7.28 14.21 -26.45
N ALA A 381 7.17 15.15 -27.38
CA ALA A 381 7.95 15.15 -28.63
C ALA A 381 9.45 15.40 -28.41
N GLU A 382 9.82 16.05 -27.30
CA GLU A 382 11.21 16.30 -26.93
C GLU A 382 11.53 15.79 -25.51
N PRO A 383 12.77 15.33 -25.26
CA PRO A 383 13.19 14.95 -23.92
C PRO A 383 13.21 16.19 -23.02
N ILE A 384 12.45 16.14 -21.92
CA ILE A 384 12.46 17.16 -20.87
C ILE A 384 13.92 17.28 -20.38
N PRO A 385 14.57 18.45 -20.49
CA PRO A 385 15.96 18.59 -20.10
C PRO A 385 16.11 18.45 -18.58
N ASP A 386 16.96 17.51 -18.16
CA ASP A 386 17.36 17.31 -16.75
C ASP A 386 18.04 18.59 -16.23
N SER A 387 17.27 19.53 -15.71
CA SER A 387 17.82 20.72 -15.08
C SER A 387 17.05 21.10 -13.79
N PRO A 388 17.74 21.17 -12.64
CA PRO A 388 17.11 21.42 -11.33
C PRO A 388 16.64 22.87 -11.10
N ARG A 389 16.50 23.68 -12.17
CA ARG A 389 16.18 25.12 -12.07
C ARG A 389 14.68 25.45 -12.04
N HIS A 390 13.80 24.56 -12.52
CA HIS A 390 12.35 24.83 -12.56
C HIS A 390 11.62 24.54 -11.25
N VAL A 391 12.15 23.67 -10.38
CA VAL A 391 11.54 23.30 -9.09
C VAL A 391 11.47 24.47 -8.09
N ARG A 392 12.22 25.57 -8.30
CA ARG A 392 12.26 26.72 -7.37
C ARG A 392 11.20 27.80 -7.62
N ARG A 393 10.44 27.78 -8.71
CA ARG A 393 9.39 28.80 -8.95
C ARG A 393 8.02 28.45 -8.35
N ALA A 394 7.72 27.17 -8.13
CA ALA A 394 6.45 26.72 -7.55
C ALA A 394 6.32 26.97 -6.02
N VAL A 395 7.43 27.20 -5.31
CA VAL A 395 7.43 27.38 -3.83
C VAL A 395 7.10 28.82 -3.40
N CYS A 396 6.98 29.78 -4.33
CA CYS A 396 6.83 31.19 -3.97
C CYS A 396 5.39 31.73 -3.94
N TRP A 397 4.35 30.90 -4.15
CA TRP A 397 2.94 31.33 -4.22
C TRP A 397 2.03 30.88 -3.06
N CYS A 398 2.61 30.36 -1.96
CA CYS A 398 1.87 30.02 -0.74
C CYS A 398 2.44 30.72 0.51
N GLN A 399 2.53 32.05 0.48
CA GLN A 399 2.56 32.88 1.70
C GLN A 399 1.30 33.75 1.75
N PRO A 400 0.42 33.60 2.75
CA PRO A 400 -0.63 34.58 2.97
C PRO A 400 0.02 35.88 3.45
N ALA A 401 -0.22 36.97 2.71
CA ALA A 401 0.13 38.32 3.10
C ALA A 401 -0.58 38.67 4.43
N LEU A 402 0.16 38.68 5.54
CA LEU A 402 -0.24 39.37 6.75
C LEU A 402 -0.18 40.88 6.47
N SER A 403 -1.32 41.46 6.08
CA SER A 403 -1.47 42.91 6.02
C SER A 403 -1.57 43.45 7.45
N THR A 404 -0.50 44.11 7.89
CA THR A 404 -0.51 44.99 9.05
C THR A 404 -1.08 46.33 8.60
N GLY A 405 -2.38 46.52 8.85
CA GLY A 405 -3.05 47.81 8.71
C GLY A 405 -2.56 48.76 9.81
N SER A 406 -1.63 49.64 9.45
CA SER A 406 -1.32 50.85 10.20
C SER A 406 -2.47 51.84 10.02
N LEU A 407 -3.20 52.11 11.10
CA LEU A 407 -4.00 53.33 11.26
C LEU A 407 -3.42 54.10 12.44
N ARG A 408 -2.63 55.12 12.12
CA ARG A 408 -2.40 56.28 12.99
C ARG A 408 -3.40 57.37 12.60
N ALA A 409 -4.27 57.70 13.54
CA ALA A 409 -4.60 59.07 13.92
C ALA A 409 -5.04 59.03 15.37
#